data_AF-A0A969ZHY2-F1
#
_entry.id   AF-A0A969ZHY2-F1
#
_cell.length_a   1.000
_cell.length_b   1.000
_cell.length_c   1.000
_cell.angle_alpha   90.00
_cell.angle_beta   90.00
_cell.angle_gamma   90.00
#
_symmetry.space_group_name_H-M   'P 1'
#
loop_
_entity.id
_entity.type
_entity.pdbx_description
1 polymer ?
#
loop_
_entity_poly.entity_id
_entity_poly.type
_entity_poly.pdbx_seq_one_letter_code
_entity_poly.pdbx_strand_id
1 'polypeptide(L)'
;MAEEYILARDIIHDHSERMLNIKKYYPYFKLTDGAFTQFQGGKYQQLDMGYILMAVLRFFIEENNFRERDVTYDEIRDFIVSLIRRDFLLPLDEMEEEEVVAYIFDKISNGGRPFMYEYFDPVDRGAKTIRMRLIDSRIREQGVVYYITADAIEFYLDTKEIKDESSISVAQVLLSKMISSRNYKGGIEVIRRINSEVGRLKARKNEVLAILSVDVFEGAKAYEDFQNTGIRWFEDEQRQFARNMELISQALTNVDTDKEYYLAVDDIYALETELKKSIIRHSELLSACMDLQVRADEIISAAKFNRLKKSFDFKDAMKIIMSKDRADLLELLVVPMLRLNTKKSFDVKNIDKLLTLRGEKEEKPEIIKESAEQTYIYEDEVEEGRIRLNHCGIVMALLRLLWKEKTST
;
A
#
# COMPACT_ATOMS: atom_id res chain seq x y z
N MET A 1 -3.89 -22.16 17.84
CA MET A 1 -2.64 -22.94 17.97
C MET A 1 -1.58 -22.48 16.96
N ALA A 2 -1.64 -22.77 15.65
CA ALA A 2 -0.57 -22.35 14.71
C ALA A 2 -0.40 -20.82 14.59
N GLU A 3 -1.49 -20.05 14.53
CA GLU A 3 -1.46 -18.58 14.46
C GLU A 3 -0.93 -17.93 15.74
N GLU A 4 -1.24 -18.50 16.92
CA GLU A 4 -0.74 -18.01 18.21
C GLU A 4 0.78 -18.18 18.33
N TYR A 5 1.34 -19.26 17.79
CA TYR A 5 2.79 -19.48 17.75
C TYR A 5 3.50 -18.53 16.77
N ILE A 6 2.86 -18.17 15.66
CA ILE A 6 3.40 -17.19 14.69
C ILE A 6 3.37 -15.79 15.32
N LEU A 7 2.25 -15.38 15.90
CA LEU A 7 2.09 -14.08 16.53
C LEU A 7 3.04 -13.88 17.73
N ALA A 8 3.21 -14.89 18.57
CA ALA A 8 4.16 -14.85 19.68
C ALA A 8 5.62 -14.76 19.18
N ARG A 9 5.95 -15.45 18.10
CA ARG A 9 7.28 -15.42 17.49
C ARG A 9 7.57 -14.05 16.87
N ASP A 10 6.62 -13.45 16.16
CA ASP A 10 6.78 -12.13 15.55
C ASP A 10 6.89 -11.04 16.63
N ILE A 11 6.11 -11.14 17.72
CA ILE A 11 6.25 -10.23 18.88
C ILE A 11 7.65 -10.29 19.47
N ILE A 12 8.21 -11.49 19.61
CA ILE A 12 9.52 -11.71 20.23
C ILE A 12 10.65 -11.23 19.31
N HIS A 13 10.62 -11.58 18.02
CA HIS A 13 11.69 -11.25 17.08
C HIS A 13 11.69 -9.77 16.68
N ASP A 14 10.52 -9.17 16.44
CA ASP A 14 10.43 -7.76 16.02
C ASP A 14 10.63 -6.78 17.18
N HIS A 15 10.60 -7.25 18.43
CA HIS A 15 10.69 -6.37 19.61
C HIS A 15 11.94 -5.50 19.58
N SER A 16 13.07 -6.08 19.19
CA SER A 16 14.37 -5.39 19.12
C SER A 16 14.35 -4.24 18.10
N GLU A 17 13.82 -4.48 16.89
CA GLU A 17 13.68 -3.47 15.84
C GLU A 17 12.69 -2.36 16.24
N ARG A 18 11.58 -2.71 16.89
CA ARG A 18 10.63 -1.73 17.42
C ARG A 18 11.27 -0.86 18.49
N MET A 19 12.07 -1.44 19.38
CA MET A 19 12.80 -0.69 20.41
C MET A 19 13.88 0.22 19.81
N LEU A 20 14.53 -0.18 18.71
CA LEU A 20 15.43 0.69 17.95
C LEU A 20 14.70 1.86 17.30
N ASN A 21 13.44 1.71 16.91
CA ASN A 21 12.63 2.82 16.38
C ASN A 21 12.08 3.73 17.49
N ILE A 22 11.80 3.19 18.67
CA ILE A 22 11.32 3.97 19.82
C ILE A 22 12.47 4.76 20.45
N LYS A 23 13.70 4.24 20.42
CA LYS A 23 14.87 4.86 21.06
C LYS A 23 14.98 6.35 20.71
N LYS A 24 14.72 6.73 19.45
CA LYS A 24 14.88 8.11 18.93
C LYS A 24 14.04 9.15 19.68
N TYR A 25 12.92 8.75 20.28
CA TYR A 25 12.05 9.64 21.05
C TYR A 25 12.43 9.74 22.53
N TYR A 26 13.24 8.82 23.05
CA TYR A 26 13.55 8.74 24.48
C TYR A 26 14.24 9.99 25.05
N PRO A 27 15.25 10.60 24.39
CA PRO A 27 15.86 11.84 24.88
C PRO A 27 14.84 12.96 25.06
N TYR A 28 13.90 13.12 24.13
CA TYR A 28 12.86 14.15 24.24
C TYR A 28 12.01 13.98 25.49
N PHE A 29 11.53 12.77 25.76
CA PHE A 29 10.74 12.50 26.97
C PHE A 29 11.55 12.68 28.26
N LYS A 30 12.80 12.25 28.26
CA LYS A 30 13.67 12.42 29.44
C LYS A 30 14.04 13.88 29.70
N LEU A 31 14.14 14.70 28.65
CA LEU A 31 14.44 16.13 28.76
C LEU A 31 13.20 16.95 29.13
N THR A 32 12.01 16.50 28.77
CA THR A 32 10.76 17.17 29.15
C THR A 32 10.31 16.82 30.57
N ASP A 33 10.72 15.66 31.08
CA ASP A 33 10.42 15.23 32.45
C ASP A 33 11.20 16.05 33.51
N GLY A 34 10.50 16.96 34.19
CA GLY A 34 10.98 17.68 35.36
C GLY A 34 12.03 18.78 35.14
N ALA A 35 12.32 19.17 33.88
CA ALA A 35 13.47 20.01 33.54
C ALA A 35 13.51 21.38 34.23
N PHE A 36 12.42 22.16 34.24
CA PHE A 36 12.43 23.51 34.84
C PHE A 36 11.76 23.59 36.21
N THR A 37 11.04 22.54 36.62
CA THR A 37 10.44 22.46 37.96
C THR A 37 11.48 22.27 39.06
N GLN A 38 12.64 21.66 38.75
CA GLN A 38 13.72 21.42 39.70
C GLN A 38 14.80 22.51 39.68
N PHE A 39 14.82 23.37 38.66
CA PHE A 39 15.85 24.39 38.47
C PHE A 39 15.46 25.71 39.16
N GLN A 40 16.36 26.26 39.99
CA GLN A 40 16.17 27.49 40.78
C GLN A 40 14.79 27.62 41.45
N GLY A 41 14.29 26.53 42.03
CA GLY A 41 13.01 26.52 42.76
C GLY A 41 11.77 26.76 41.88
N GLY A 42 11.86 26.53 40.56
CA GLY A 42 10.74 26.70 39.64
C GLY A 42 10.60 28.10 39.05
N LYS A 43 11.59 28.98 39.24
CA LYS A 43 11.59 30.36 38.70
C LYS A 43 11.34 30.42 37.18
N TYR A 44 11.81 29.41 36.44
CA TYR A 44 11.70 29.35 34.98
C TYR A 44 10.69 28.29 34.49
N GLN A 45 9.67 27.94 35.29
CA GLN A 45 8.66 26.95 34.93
C GLN A 45 7.88 27.29 33.64
N GLN A 46 7.87 28.57 33.24
CA GLN A 46 7.25 29.03 31.99
C GLN A 46 8.03 28.60 30.74
N LEU A 47 9.30 28.21 30.86
CA LEU A 47 10.09 27.70 29.76
C LEU A 47 9.68 26.25 29.44
N ASP A 48 9.41 25.98 28.17
CA ASP A 48 9.14 24.63 27.67
C ASP A 48 10.41 24.02 27.10
N MET A 49 10.96 23.02 27.80
CA MET A 49 12.19 22.32 27.38
C MET A 49 11.99 21.56 26.07
N GLY A 50 10.79 21.04 25.82
CA GLY A 50 10.46 20.33 24.59
C GLY A 50 10.48 21.28 23.39
N TYR A 51 9.90 22.48 23.55
CA TYR A 51 9.94 23.52 22.51
C TYR A 51 11.36 24.03 22.25
N ILE A 52 12.10 24.35 23.32
CA ILE A 52 13.50 24.81 23.23
C ILE A 52 14.35 23.75 22.51
N LEU A 53 14.19 22.46 22.87
CA LEU A 53 14.91 21.38 22.21
C LEU A 53 14.60 21.33 20.70
N MET A 54 13.34 21.44 20.30
CA MET A 54 12.95 21.47 18.88
C MET A 54 13.58 22.62 18.12
N ALA A 55 13.60 23.80 18.73
CA ALA A 55 14.19 24.98 18.12
C ALA A 55 15.72 24.88 18.02
N VAL A 56 16.38 24.36 19.05
CA VAL A 56 17.84 24.12 19.05
C VAL A 56 18.20 23.08 17.99
N LEU A 57 17.47 21.97 17.89
CA LEU A 57 17.68 20.98 16.83
C LEU A 57 17.49 21.59 15.44
N ARG A 58 16.47 22.45 15.26
CA ARG A 58 16.25 23.17 14.00
C ARG A 58 17.41 24.09 13.65
N PHE A 59 17.91 24.85 14.63
CA PHE A 59 19.07 25.71 14.45
C PHE A 59 20.30 24.90 14.02
N PHE A 60 20.59 23.78 14.68
CA PHE A 60 21.70 22.92 14.28
C PHE A 60 21.52 22.29 12.91
N ILE A 61 20.30 21.97 12.49
CA ILE A 61 20.03 21.48 11.13
C ILE A 61 20.34 22.60 10.12
N GLU A 62 19.91 23.83 10.38
CA GLU A 62 20.18 24.98 9.50
C GLU A 62 21.67 25.34 9.41
N GLU A 63 22.37 25.44 10.54
CA GLU A 63 23.78 25.82 10.54
C GLU A 63 24.72 24.67 10.13
N ASN A 64 24.60 23.48 10.72
CA ASN A 64 25.49 22.36 10.38
C ASN A 64 25.20 21.77 9.00
N ASN A 65 23.93 21.64 8.61
CA ASN A 65 23.55 20.84 7.43
C ASN A 65 23.20 21.68 6.20
N PHE A 66 22.61 22.88 6.38
CA PHE A 66 22.32 23.77 5.25
C PHE A 66 23.47 24.73 4.93
N ARG A 67 24.19 25.22 5.95
CA ARG A 67 25.29 26.19 5.79
C ARG A 67 26.69 25.57 5.89
N GLU A 68 26.79 24.27 6.21
CA GLU A 68 28.06 23.54 6.41
C GLU A 68 29.01 24.25 7.39
N ARG A 69 28.44 24.85 8.44
CA ARG A 69 29.20 25.57 9.46
C ARG A 69 29.20 24.79 10.77
N ASP A 70 30.41 24.67 11.30
CA ASP A 70 30.70 24.16 12.63
C ASP A 70 30.15 25.14 13.67
N VAL A 71 29.15 24.71 14.46
CA VAL A 71 28.48 25.58 15.44
C VAL A 71 29.29 25.65 16.74
N THR A 72 29.55 26.88 17.20
CA THR A 72 30.25 27.17 18.47
C THR A 72 29.28 27.37 19.64
N TYR A 73 29.79 27.29 20.88
CA TYR A 73 28.97 27.54 22.07
C TYR A 73 28.38 28.97 22.08
N ASP A 74 29.14 29.96 21.64
CA ASP A 74 28.70 31.36 21.60
C ASP A 74 27.50 31.55 20.66
N GLU A 75 27.50 30.90 19.49
CA GLU A 75 26.37 30.95 18.56
C GLU A 75 25.11 30.29 19.13
N ILE A 76 25.28 29.18 19.87
CA ILE A 76 24.17 28.49 20.55
C ILE A 76 23.61 29.37 21.66
N ARG A 77 24.48 30.02 22.44
CA ARG A 77 24.07 30.95 23.50
C ARG A 77 23.22 32.08 22.90
N ASP A 78 23.74 32.75 21.87
CA ASP A 78 23.06 33.88 21.26
C ASP A 78 21.70 33.45 20.67
N PHE A 79 21.63 32.25 20.09
CA PHE A 79 20.36 31.68 19.61
C PHE A 79 19.37 31.43 20.76
N ILE A 80 19.78 30.74 21.83
CA ILE A 80 18.89 30.42 22.95
C ILE A 80 18.39 31.70 23.66
N VAL A 81 19.27 32.69 23.86
CA VAL A 81 18.89 33.99 24.43
C VAL A 81 17.86 34.69 23.54
N SER A 82 18.11 34.72 22.22
CA SER A 82 17.17 35.31 21.27
C SER A 82 15.80 34.62 21.28
N LEU A 83 15.80 33.29 21.45
CA LEU A 83 14.60 32.47 21.52
C LEU A 83 13.80 32.74 22.80
N ILE A 84 14.47 32.79 23.96
CA ILE A 84 13.81 33.08 25.24
C ILE A 84 13.18 34.48 25.22
N ARG A 85 13.91 35.49 24.73
CA ARG A 85 13.41 36.87 24.65
C ARG A 85 12.25 37.00 23.67
N ARG A 86 12.31 36.33 22.51
CA ARG A 86 11.29 36.43 21.45
C ARG A 86 10.03 35.63 21.77
N ASP A 87 10.18 34.37 22.18
CA ASP A 87 9.07 33.41 22.23
C ASP A 87 8.47 33.31 23.64
N PHE A 88 9.29 33.44 24.68
CA PHE A 88 8.84 33.36 26.08
C PHE A 88 8.66 34.73 26.75
N LEU A 89 9.04 35.83 26.06
CA LEU A 89 8.91 37.21 26.53
C LEU A 89 9.49 37.45 27.93
N LEU A 90 10.53 36.69 28.28
CA LEU A 90 11.22 36.73 29.57
C LEU A 90 12.49 37.56 29.42
N PRO A 91 12.52 38.81 29.93
CA PRO A 91 13.76 39.57 30.02
C PRO A 91 14.59 38.98 31.16
N LEU A 92 15.75 38.43 30.80
CA LEU A 92 16.75 37.91 31.74
C LEU A 92 17.88 38.93 31.86
N ASP A 93 18.52 39.00 33.03
CA ASP A 93 19.75 39.75 33.21
C ASP A 93 20.95 38.99 32.63
N GLU A 94 22.08 39.63 32.34
CA GLU A 94 23.24 38.98 31.69
C GLU A 94 23.73 37.74 32.45
N MET A 95 23.72 37.78 33.78
CA MET A 95 24.08 36.64 34.63
C MET A 95 23.05 35.50 34.56
N GLU A 96 21.76 35.84 34.50
CA GLU A 96 20.67 34.85 34.44
C GLU A 96 20.62 34.17 33.07
N GLU A 97 20.94 34.90 32.00
CA GLU A 97 21.06 34.35 30.64
C GLU A 97 22.13 33.28 30.56
N GLU A 98 23.31 33.55 31.12
CA GLU A 98 24.42 32.60 31.09
C GLU A 98 24.10 31.31 31.87
N GLU A 99 23.47 31.44 33.05
CA GLU A 99 23.05 30.29 33.87
C GLU A 99 21.97 29.44 33.18
N VAL A 100 20.95 30.08 32.60
CA VAL A 100 19.84 29.38 31.94
C VAL A 100 20.30 28.70 30.66
N VAL A 101 21.12 29.36 29.85
CA VAL A 101 21.70 28.77 28.63
C VAL A 101 22.59 27.59 28.98
N ALA A 102 23.49 27.74 29.96
CA ALA A 102 24.37 26.66 30.38
C ALA A 102 23.57 25.44 30.87
N TYR A 103 22.50 25.67 31.63
CA TYR A 103 21.60 24.61 32.09
C TYR A 103 20.90 23.89 30.93
N ILE A 104 20.30 24.64 29.99
CA ILE A 104 19.63 24.08 28.81
C ILE A 104 20.63 23.26 27.99
N PHE A 105 21.80 23.80 27.74
CA PHE A 105 22.82 23.16 26.92
C PHE A 105 23.37 21.88 27.58
N ASP A 106 23.65 21.91 28.89
CA ASP A 106 24.11 20.74 29.63
C ASP A 106 23.06 19.62 29.61
N LYS A 107 21.76 19.97 29.71
CA LYS A 107 20.68 19.00 29.57
C LYS A 107 20.63 18.38 28.18
N ILE A 108 20.64 19.18 27.12
CA ILE A 108 20.56 18.67 25.73
C ILE A 108 21.78 17.81 25.39
N SER A 109 22.97 18.24 25.82
CA SER A 109 24.22 17.50 25.62
C SER A 109 24.40 16.33 26.60
N ASN A 110 23.58 16.27 27.67
CA ASN A 110 23.67 15.32 28.76
C ASN A 110 25.12 15.20 29.31
N GLY A 111 25.80 16.34 29.46
CA GLY A 111 27.21 16.43 29.85
C GLY A 111 28.16 15.65 28.94
N GLY A 112 27.83 15.51 27.65
CA GLY A 112 28.58 14.74 26.65
C GLY A 112 28.38 13.22 26.72
N ARG A 113 27.54 12.72 27.64
CA ARG A 113 27.28 11.28 27.79
C ARG A 113 26.07 10.86 26.94
N PRO A 114 26.08 9.65 26.35
CA PRO A 114 24.90 9.12 25.69
C PRO A 114 23.71 8.96 26.65
N PHE A 115 22.52 9.24 26.16
CA PHE A 115 21.27 8.81 26.76
C PHE A 115 21.19 7.28 26.73
N MET A 116 21.06 6.69 27.91
CA MET A 116 20.96 5.25 28.10
C MET A 116 19.48 4.86 28.21
N TYR A 117 19.01 4.03 27.29
CA TYR A 117 17.67 3.43 27.30
C TYR A 117 17.80 1.93 27.52
N GLU A 118 17.29 1.44 28.65
CA GLU A 118 17.31 0.02 29.00
C GLU A 118 15.96 -0.60 28.64
N TYR A 119 15.98 -1.70 27.88
CA TYR A 119 14.80 -2.47 27.54
C TYR A 119 15.08 -3.97 27.69
N PHE A 120 14.02 -4.74 27.92
CA PHE A 120 14.10 -6.18 27.99
C PHE A 120 14.05 -6.78 26.58
N ASP A 121 15.06 -7.58 26.21
CA ASP A 121 15.02 -8.35 24.98
C ASP A 121 14.41 -9.73 25.24
N PRO A 122 13.23 -10.05 24.67
CA PRO A 122 12.59 -11.36 24.85
C PRO A 122 13.38 -12.53 24.24
N VAL A 123 14.25 -12.27 23.25
CA VAL A 123 15.07 -13.29 22.57
C VAL A 123 16.22 -13.71 23.47
N ASP A 124 16.99 -12.74 23.96
CA ASP A 124 18.18 -12.97 24.79
C ASP A 124 17.82 -13.11 26.28
N ARG A 125 16.55 -12.86 26.65
CA ARG A 125 16.02 -12.86 28.02
C ARG A 125 16.87 -12.05 28.99
N GLY A 126 17.33 -10.89 28.52
CA GLY A 126 18.24 -10.01 29.23
C GLY A 126 17.93 -8.54 28.98
N ALA A 127 18.39 -7.70 29.90
CA ALA A 127 18.31 -6.25 29.71
C ALA A 127 19.37 -5.82 28.69
N LYS A 128 18.93 -5.14 27.62
CA LYS A 128 19.81 -4.48 26.65
C LYS A 128 19.76 -2.99 26.86
N THR A 129 20.93 -2.35 26.77
CA THR A 129 21.05 -0.90 26.87
C THR A 129 21.38 -0.32 25.50
N ILE A 130 20.51 0.55 24.99
CA ILE A 130 20.74 1.35 23.80
C ILE A 130 21.30 2.71 24.21
N ARG A 131 22.27 3.19 23.43
CA ARG A 131 22.91 4.50 23.62
C ARG A 131 22.53 5.41 22.47
N MET A 132 22.16 6.65 22.78
CA MET A 132 21.98 7.70 21.78
C MET A 132 22.54 9.02 22.25
N ARG A 133 22.93 9.87 21.30
CA ARG A 133 23.31 11.26 21.55
C ARG A 133 22.50 12.14 20.62
N LEU A 134 22.13 13.35 21.06
CA LEU A 134 21.46 14.31 20.19
C LEU A 134 22.49 15.19 19.47
N ILE A 135 23.42 15.73 20.25
CA ILE A 135 24.53 16.56 19.82
C ILE A 135 25.82 15.84 20.18
N ASP A 136 26.84 15.97 19.34
CA ASP A 136 28.18 15.46 19.57
C ASP A 136 29.19 16.60 19.45
N SER A 137 30.35 16.46 20.09
CA SER A 137 31.37 17.51 20.20
C SER A 137 32.69 17.05 19.59
N ARG A 138 33.33 17.90 18.79
CA ARG A 138 34.70 17.71 18.29
C ARG A 138 35.59 18.84 18.77
N ILE A 139 36.79 18.49 19.20
CA ILE A 139 37.82 19.45 19.57
C ILE A 139 38.63 19.77 18.32
N ARG A 140 38.64 21.03 17.88
CA ARG A 140 39.58 21.55 16.88
C ARG A 140 40.59 22.47 17.58
N GLU A 141 41.68 22.80 16.89
CA GLU A 141 42.79 23.63 17.42
C GLU A 141 42.35 25.00 17.96
N GLN A 142 41.17 25.51 17.59
CA GLN A 142 40.65 26.83 18.02
C GLN A 142 39.40 26.75 18.92
N GLY A 143 38.98 25.57 19.39
CA GLY A 143 37.84 25.44 20.31
C GLY A 143 37.02 24.15 20.19
N VAL A 144 35.98 24.04 21.01
CA VAL A 144 35.02 22.93 20.97
C VAL A 144 33.90 23.29 20.00
N VAL A 145 33.68 22.42 19.02
CA VAL A 145 32.62 22.53 18.00
C VAL A 145 31.56 21.47 18.25
N TYR A 146 30.29 21.83 18.01
CA TYR A 146 29.15 20.93 18.19
C TYR A 146 28.46 20.60 16.86
N TYR A 147 28.13 19.33 16.66
CA TYR A 147 27.40 18.86 15.49
C TYR A 147 26.19 18.01 15.87
N ILE A 148 25.14 18.07 15.05
CA ILE A 148 23.94 17.25 15.24
C ILE A 148 24.21 15.81 14.76
N THR A 149 23.69 14.85 15.51
CA THR A 149 23.78 13.42 15.16
C THR A 149 22.70 13.01 14.16
N ALA A 150 22.95 11.92 13.41
CA ALA A 150 21.96 11.37 12.47
C ALA A 150 20.65 10.95 13.16
N ASP A 151 20.73 10.33 14.35
CA ASP A 151 19.55 9.94 15.14
C ASP A 151 18.68 11.16 15.50
N ALA A 152 19.30 12.33 15.78
CA ALA A 152 18.58 13.56 16.11
C ALA A 152 17.92 14.23 14.90
N ILE A 153 18.56 14.17 13.73
CA ILE A 153 17.95 14.62 12.47
C ILE A 153 16.73 13.76 12.16
N GLU A 154 16.86 12.44 12.29
CA GLU A 154 15.76 11.50 12.05
C GLU A 154 14.59 11.79 12.98
N PHE A 155 14.87 11.98 14.28
CA PHE A 155 13.86 12.40 15.25
C PHE A 155 13.16 13.71 14.86
N TYR A 156 13.91 14.76 14.51
CA TYR A 156 13.33 16.05 14.13
C TYR A 156 12.45 15.94 12.89
N LEU A 157 12.90 15.22 11.86
CA LEU A 157 12.14 15.04 10.62
C LEU A 157 10.89 14.16 10.81
N ASP A 158 10.98 13.10 11.61
CA ASP A 158 9.85 12.21 11.93
C ASP A 158 8.71 12.96 12.67
N THR A 159 9.05 14.01 13.44
CA THR A 159 8.07 14.79 14.22
C THR A 159 7.33 15.87 13.43
N LYS A 160 7.86 16.31 12.28
CA LYS A 160 7.13 17.23 11.40
C LYS A 160 6.16 16.41 10.54
N GLU A 161 4.93 16.89 10.35
CA GLU A 161 3.91 16.29 9.47
C GLU A 161 4.40 16.14 8.02
N ILE A 162 5.17 15.10 7.76
CA ILE A 162 5.36 14.47 6.45
C ILE A 162 4.95 13.01 6.66
N LYS A 163 3.74 12.80 7.21
CA LYS A 163 3.18 11.46 7.37
C LYS A 163 2.52 10.92 6.11
N ASP A 164 2.22 11.77 5.12
CA ASP A 164 1.56 11.33 3.89
C ASP A 164 2.45 11.34 2.64
N GLU A 165 3.66 11.91 2.69
CA GLU A 165 4.59 11.94 1.54
C GLU A 165 5.97 11.35 1.89
N SER A 166 5.92 10.17 2.51
CA SER A 166 6.91 9.09 2.46
C SER A 166 8.35 9.38 2.91
N SER A 167 8.81 8.61 3.92
CA SER A 167 10.22 8.41 4.34
C SER A 167 11.25 8.31 3.19
N ILE A 168 10.81 7.87 2.02
CA ILE A 168 11.59 7.77 0.78
C ILE A 168 11.93 9.15 0.19
N SER A 169 11.01 10.12 0.21
CA SER A 169 11.27 11.49 -0.28
C SER A 169 12.36 12.16 0.55
N VAL A 170 12.31 12.00 1.88
CA VAL A 170 13.36 12.45 2.81
C VAL A 170 14.69 11.75 2.52
N ALA A 171 14.66 10.43 2.31
CA ALA A 171 15.84 9.65 1.94
C ALA A 171 16.45 10.11 0.61
N GLN A 172 15.63 10.46 -0.39
CA GLN A 172 16.10 10.96 -1.68
C GLN A 172 16.71 12.35 -1.60
N VAL A 173 16.10 13.27 -0.85
CA VAL A 173 16.68 14.60 -0.60
C VAL A 173 18.00 14.48 0.15
N LEU A 174 18.06 13.58 1.14
CA LEU A 174 19.29 13.25 1.86
C LEU A 174 20.35 12.66 0.91
N LEU A 175 19.96 11.78 -0.01
CA LEU A 175 20.84 11.21 -1.02
C LEU A 175 21.40 12.30 -1.94
N SER A 176 20.55 13.18 -2.47
CA SER A 176 20.99 14.33 -3.29
C SER A 176 22.01 15.18 -2.55
N LYS A 177 21.74 15.47 -1.26
CA LYS A 177 22.62 16.30 -0.43
C LYS A 177 23.94 15.59 -0.13
N MET A 178 23.95 14.29 0.16
CA MET A 178 25.18 13.52 0.39
C MET A 178 26.05 13.39 -0.86
N ILE A 179 25.44 13.29 -2.05
CA ILE A 179 26.16 13.33 -3.33
C ILE A 179 26.81 14.72 -3.51
N SER A 180 26.09 15.80 -3.21
CA SER A 180 26.64 17.17 -3.28
C SER A 180 27.78 17.40 -2.28
N SER A 181 27.69 16.87 -1.05
CA SER A 181 28.71 17.00 0.00
C SER A 181 29.82 15.92 -0.07
N ARG A 182 29.95 15.22 -1.21
CA ARG A 182 31.00 14.19 -1.49
C ARG A 182 31.06 13.01 -0.49
N ASN A 183 29.96 12.70 0.21
CA ASN A 183 29.86 11.55 1.12
C ASN A 183 29.15 10.36 0.45
N TYR A 184 29.88 9.64 -0.40
CA TYR A 184 29.32 8.57 -1.24
C TYR A 184 28.98 7.30 -0.45
N LYS A 185 29.71 6.98 0.64
CA LYS A 185 29.42 5.82 1.50
C LYS A 185 28.09 5.96 2.23
N GLY A 186 27.77 7.15 2.75
CA GLY A 186 26.44 7.44 3.31
C GLY A 186 25.35 7.33 2.25
N GLY A 187 25.64 7.79 1.02
CA GLY A 187 24.76 7.62 -0.13
C GLY A 187 24.35 6.17 -0.41
N ILE A 188 25.30 5.23 -0.34
CA ILE A 188 25.03 3.80 -0.56
C ILE A 188 24.08 3.24 0.52
N GLU A 189 24.25 3.64 1.78
CA GLU A 189 23.39 3.19 2.88
C GLU A 189 21.95 3.69 2.70
N VAL A 190 21.79 4.93 2.25
CA VAL A 190 20.48 5.50 1.94
C VAL A 190 19.83 4.82 0.73
N ILE A 191 20.59 4.47 -0.31
CA ILE A 191 20.06 3.67 -1.43
C ILE A 191 19.61 2.28 -0.97
N ARG A 192 20.31 1.64 -0.03
CA ARG A 192 19.86 0.37 0.56
C ARG A 192 18.55 0.54 1.33
N ARG A 193 18.40 1.64 2.08
CA ARG A 193 17.15 1.96 2.78
C ARG A 193 15.99 2.16 1.80
N ILE A 194 16.20 2.90 0.71
CA ILE A 194 15.21 3.07 -0.37
C ILE A 194 14.80 1.69 -0.93
N ASN A 195 15.76 0.81 -1.21
CA ASN A 195 15.46 -0.54 -1.69
C ASN A 195 14.61 -1.39 -0.73
N SER A 196 14.85 -1.29 0.58
CA SER A 196 14.04 -1.99 1.59
C SER A 196 12.61 -1.45 1.65
N GLU A 197 12.43 -0.12 1.53
CA GLU A 197 11.11 0.52 1.51
C GLU A 197 10.29 0.15 0.26
N VAL A 198 10.94 0.02 -0.90
CA VAL A 198 10.35 -0.50 -2.14
C VAL A 198 9.85 -1.93 -1.95
N GLY A 199 10.61 -2.74 -1.21
CA GLY A 199 10.19 -4.09 -0.81
C GLY A 199 8.89 -4.07 0.01
N ARG A 200 8.74 -3.11 0.93
CA ARG A 200 7.50 -2.92 1.69
C ARG A 200 6.33 -2.51 0.79
N LEU A 201 6.56 -1.63 -0.18
CA LEU A 201 5.52 -1.23 -1.14
C LEU A 201 5.02 -2.43 -1.96
N LYS A 202 5.94 -3.30 -2.39
CA LYS A 202 5.60 -4.55 -3.09
C LYS A 202 4.78 -5.50 -2.21
N ALA A 203 5.06 -5.56 -0.91
CA ALA A 203 4.26 -6.35 0.03
C ALA A 203 2.85 -5.78 0.19
N ARG A 204 2.71 -4.45 0.34
CA ARG A 204 1.42 -3.77 0.42
C ARG A 204 0.58 -3.95 -0.85
N LYS A 205 1.23 -3.97 -2.03
CA LYS A 205 0.57 -4.34 -3.30
C LYS A 205 -0.09 -5.72 -3.22
N ASN A 206 0.62 -6.72 -2.68
CA ASN A 206 0.12 -8.08 -2.56
C ASN A 206 -1.02 -8.18 -1.54
N GLU A 207 -0.97 -7.38 -0.47
CA GLU A 207 -2.05 -7.26 0.52
C GLU A 207 -3.31 -6.65 -0.11
N VAL A 208 -3.20 -5.55 -0.85
CA VAL A 208 -4.34 -4.94 -1.58
C VAL A 208 -4.95 -5.94 -2.57
N LEU A 209 -4.13 -6.75 -3.25
CA LEU A 209 -4.60 -7.80 -4.14
C LEU A 209 -5.34 -8.92 -3.38
N ALA A 210 -4.86 -9.28 -2.18
CA ALA A 210 -5.54 -10.25 -1.33
C ALA A 210 -6.91 -9.71 -0.85
N ILE A 211 -6.98 -8.44 -0.46
CA ILE A 211 -8.24 -7.78 -0.06
C ILE A 211 -9.21 -7.74 -1.25
N LEU A 212 -8.76 -7.31 -2.44
CA LEU A 212 -9.55 -7.32 -3.68
C LEU A 212 -10.10 -8.70 -4.04
N SER A 213 -9.42 -9.78 -3.63
CA SER A 213 -9.86 -11.16 -3.87
C SER A 213 -10.96 -11.62 -2.91
N VAL A 214 -11.06 -11.01 -1.72
CA VAL A 214 -12.04 -11.35 -0.67
C VAL A 214 -13.25 -10.41 -0.73
N ASP A 215 -13.03 -9.09 -0.72
CA ASP A 215 -14.05 -8.07 -0.84
C ASP A 215 -13.64 -7.02 -1.88
N VAL A 216 -14.41 -6.97 -2.97
CA VAL A 216 -14.15 -6.08 -4.09
C VAL A 216 -14.44 -4.61 -3.74
N PHE A 217 -15.32 -4.31 -2.79
CA PHE A 217 -15.66 -2.92 -2.43
C PHE A 217 -14.63 -2.33 -1.47
N GLU A 218 -14.26 -3.06 -0.42
CA GLU A 218 -13.20 -2.64 0.50
C GLU A 218 -11.84 -2.63 -0.22
N GLY A 219 -11.59 -3.62 -1.07
CA GLY A 219 -10.40 -3.69 -1.91
C GLY A 219 -10.32 -2.57 -2.95
N ALA A 220 -11.44 -2.14 -3.56
CA ALA A 220 -11.44 -1.03 -4.50
C ALA A 220 -11.08 0.30 -3.84
N LYS A 221 -11.55 0.55 -2.62
CA LYS A 221 -11.21 1.76 -1.86
C LYS A 221 -9.73 1.78 -1.47
N ALA A 222 -9.23 0.67 -0.92
CA ALA A 222 -7.81 0.52 -0.58
C ALA A 222 -6.90 0.62 -1.83
N TYR A 223 -7.38 0.13 -2.97
CA TYR A 223 -6.71 0.24 -4.26
C TYR A 223 -6.68 1.68 -4.79
N GLU A 224 -7.79 2.41 -4.70
CA GLU A 224 -7.88 3.82 -5.13
C GLU A 224 -6.95 4.71 -4.30
N ASP A 225 -6.90 4.49 -2.99
CA ASP A 225 -5.96 5.18 -2.08
C ASP A 225 -4.50 4.84 -2.42
N PHE A 226 -4.21 3.57 -2.72
CA PHE A 226 -2.88 3.13 -3.14
C PHE A 226 -2.48 3.72 -4.50
N GLN A 227 -3.40 3.82 -5.46
CA GLN A 227 -3.12 4.34 -6.80
C GLN A 227 -2.88 5.85 -6.79
N ASN A 228 -3.75 6.61 -6.13
CA ASN A 228 -3.64 8.07 -6.08
C ASN A 228 -2.33 8.51 -5.41
N THR A 229 -1.91 7.76 -4.40
CA THR A 229 -0.62 7.97 -3.72
C THR A 229 0.55 7.49 -4.59
N GLY A 230 0.44 6.31 -5.20
CA GLY A 230 1.50 5.68 -5.96
C GLY A 230 1.89 6.42 -7.26
N ILE A 231 0.92 6.90 -8.04
CA ILE A 231 1.19 7.53 -9.35
C ILE A 231 1.93 8.87 -9.18
N ARG A 232 1.49 9.72 -8.26
CA ARG A 232 2.17 11.00 -7.96
C ARG A 232 3.58 10.76 -7.42
N TRP A 233 3.71 9.78 -6.52
CA TRP A 233 4.98 9.37 -5.94
C TRP A 233 6.01 8.92 -7.00
N PHE A 234 5.61 8.10 -7.97
CA PHE A 234 6.52 7.61 -9.03
C PHE A 234 7.04 8.72 -9.95
N GLU A 235 6.20 9.68 -10.33
CA GLU A 235 6.63 10.79 -11.21
C GLU A 235 7.68 11.67 -10.52
N ASP A 236 7.47 11.99 -9.24
CA ASP A 236 8.41 12.80 -8.47
C ASP A 236 9.73 12.05 -8.20
N GLU A 237 9.66 10.75 -7.91
CA GLU A 237 10.84 9.91 -7.70
C GLU A 237 11.69 9.77 -8.97
N GLN A 238 11.08 9.60 -10.14
CA GLN A 238 11.83 9.50 -11.39
C GLN A 238 12.59 10.80 -11.71
N ARG A 239 12.00 11.96 -11.40
CA ARG A 239 12.69 13.26 -11.51
C ARG A 239 13.85 13.39 -10.53
N GLN A 240 13.73 12.83 -9.33
CA GLN A 240 14.80 12.87 -8.32
C GLN A 240 15.95 11.93 -8.69
N PHE A 241 15.66 10.72 -9.22
CA PHE A 241 16.68 9.82 -9.74
C PHE A 241 17.43 10.42 -10.93
N ALA A 242 16.73 11.08 -11.84
CA ALA A 242 17.36 11.78 -12.97
C ALA A 242 18.31 12.88 -12.48
N ARG A 243 17.88 13.71 -11.52
CA ARG A 243 18.73 14.74 -10.91
C ARG A 243 19.93 14.15 -10.17
N ASN A 244 19.75 13.07 -9.42
CA ASN A 244 20.85 12.40 -8.72
C ASN A 244 21.86 11.79 -9.70
N MET A 245 21.40 11.24 -10.82
CA MET A 245 22.28 10.73 -11.87
C MET A 245 23.08 11.85 -12.54
N GLU A 246 22.47 13.00 -12.76
CA GLU A 246 23.15 14.19 -13.27
C GLU A 246 24.19 14.71 -12.29
N LEU A 247 23.87 14.77 -10.99
CA LEU A 247 24.81 15.16 -9.94
C LEU A 247 26.00 14.19 -9.82
N ILE A 248 25.77 12.88 -9.96
CA ILE A 248 26.85 11.88 -9.99
C ILE A 248 27.72 12.08 -11.23
N SER A 249 27.11 12.36 -12.38
CA SER A 249 27.84 12.60 -13.63
C SER A 249 28.68 13.89 -13.56
N GLN A 250 28.13 14.96 -12.99
CA GLN A 250 28.85 16.22 -12.72
C GLN A 250 29.96 16.03 -11.67
N ALA A 251 29.71 15.21 -10.65
CA ALA A 251 30.73 14.84 -9.68
C ALA A 251 31.88 14.08 -10.36
N LEU A 252 31.59 13.21 -11.34
CA LEU A 252 32.57 12.45 -12.12
C LEU A 252 33.44 13.36 -13.03
N THR A 253 32.85 14.42 -13.60
CA THR A 253 33.57 15.35 -14.49
C THR A 253 34.42 16.37 -13.76
N ASN A 254 34.08 16.70 -12.51
CA ASN A 254 34.77 17.71 -11.70
C ASN A 254 35.89 17.12 -10.80
N VAL A 255 36.28 15.85 -11.00
CA VAL A 255 37.36 15.22 -10.22
C VAL A 255 38.71 15.44 -10.90
N ASP A 256 39.49 16.40 -10.38
CA ASP A 256 40.91 16.58 -10.73
C ASP A 256 41.81 15.53 -10.05
N THR A 257 42.91 15.22 -10.75
CA THR A 257 43.89 14.15 -10.49
C THR A 257 44.66 14.29 -9.17
N ASP A 258 44.42 13.40 -8.20
CA ASP A 258 45.34 13.12 -7.08
C ASP A 258 45.10 11.73 -6.46
N LYS A 259 46.05 11.10 -5.76
CA LYS A 259 45.99 9.66 -5.37
C LYS A 259 44.81 9.21 -4.46
N GLU A 260 44.09 10.13 -3.81
CA GLU A 260 42.78 9.84 -3.16
C GLU A 260 41.65 9.55 -4.17
N TYR A 261 41.93 9.77 -5.46
CA TYR A 261 41.07 9.56 -6.63
C TYR A 261 40.57 8.13 -6.76
N TYR A 262 41.40 7.10 -6.60
CA TYR A 262 40.95 5.73 -6.87
C TYR A 262 39.87 5.26 -5.88
N LEU A 263 39.96 5.64 -4.61
CA LEU A 263 38.98 5.25 -3.60
C LEU A 263 37.67 6.05 -3.74
N ALA A 264 37.75 7.36 -4.01
CA ALA A 264 36.58 8.18 -4.24
C ALA A 264 35.86 7.82 -5.55
N VAL A 265 36.61 7.49 -6.61
CA VAL A 265 36.08 7.07 -7.91
C VAL A 265 35.42 5.69 -7.81
N ASP A 266 36.03 4.72 -7.11
CA ASP A 266 35.41 3.41 -6.87
C ASP A 266 34.12 3.55 -6.05
N ASP A 267 34.11 4.41 -5.02
CA ASP A 267 32.90 4.68 -4.22
C ASP A 267 31.79 5.35 -5.07
N ILE A 268 32.15 6.24 -6.00
CA ILE A 268 31.19 6.86 -6.93
C ILE A 268 30.65 5.83 -7.93
N TYR A 269 31.48 4.96 -8.51
CA TYR A 269 31.03 3.89 -9.41
C TYR A 269 30.16 2.85 -8.67
N ALA A 270 30.48 2.54 -7.42
CA ALA A 270 29.65 1.67 -6.58
C ALA A 270 28.28 2.30 -6.31
N LEU A 271 28.24 3.60 -6.00
CA LEU A 271 27.00 4.35 -5.82
C LEU A 271 26.18 4.40 -7.12
N GLU A 272 26.82 4.67 -8.27
CA GLU A 272 26.17 4.66 -9.58
C GLU A 272 25.56 3.30 -9.91
N THR A 273 26.29 2.22 -9.61
CA THR A 273 25.83 0.84 -9.84
C THR A 273 24.64 0.50 -8.95
N GLU A 274 24.67 0.87 -7.67
CA GLU A 274 23.55 0.66 -6.75
C GLU A 274 22.34 1.53 -7.10
N LEU A 275 22.55 2.76 -7.57
CA LEU A 275 21.48 3.63 -8.07
C LEU A 275 20.82 3.01 -9.31
N LYS A 276 21.60 2.51 -10.26
CA LYS A 276 21.08 1.79 -11.46
C LYS A 276 20.26 0.56 -11.07
N LYS A 277 20.74 -0.25 -10.11
CA LYS A 277 19.96 -1.40 -9.60
C LYS A 277 18.64 -0.95 -8.96
N SER A 278 18.67 0.14 -8.19
CA SER A 278 17.47 0.72 -7.59
C SER A 278 16.46 1.14 -8.67
N ILE A 279 16.91 1.83 -9.72
CA ILE A 279 16.06 2.26 -10.84
C ILE A 279 15.39 1.06 -11.53
N ILE A 280 16.13 -0.03 -11.78
CA ILE A 280 15.57 -1.25 -12.39
C ILE A 280 14.47 -1.84 -11.51
N ARG A 281 14.72 -1.97 -10.20
CA ARG A 281 13.71 -2.49 -9.25
C ARG A 281 12.46 -1.62 -9.17
N HIS A 282 12.59 -0.30 -9.31
CA HIS A 282 11.44 0.60 -9.36
C HIS A 282 10.66 0.46 -10.67
N SER A 283 11.36 0.29 -11.80
CA SER A 283 10.73 0.00 -13.09
C SER A 283 9.94 -1.30 -13.04
N GLU A 284 10.50 -2.35 -12.43
CA GLU A 284 9.80 -3.62 -12.18
C GLU A 284 8.57 -3.44 -11.29
N LEU A 285 8.64 -2.61 -10.23
CA LEU A 285 7.51 -2.30 -9.37
C LEU A 285 6.40 -1.57 -10.15
N LEU A 286 6.76 -0.62 -11.01
CA LEU A 286 5.81 0.15 -11.83
C LEU A 286 5.07 -0.76 -12.81
N SER A 287 5.80 -1.63 -13.51
CA SER A 287 5.22 -2.67 -14.35
C SER A 287 4.26 -3.56 -13.55
N ALA A 288 4.68 -3.99 -12.35
CA ALA A 288 3.86 -4.80 -11.47
C ALA A 288 2.64 -4.07 -10.90
N CYS A 289 2.65 -2.73 -10.84
CA CYS A 289 1.52 -1.89 -10.45
C CYS A 289 0.54 -1.66 -11.62
N MET A 290 1.04 -1.50 -12.85
CA MET A 290 0.21 -1.50 -14.05
C MET A 290 -0.51 -2.84 -14.23
N ASP A 291 0.17 -3.95 -13.98
CA ASP A 291 -0.45 -5.28 -13.98
C ASP A 291 -1.53 -5.42 -12.88
N LEU A 292 -1.28 -4.85 -11.70
CA LEU A 292 -2.29 -4.81 -10.63
C LEU A 292 -3.51 -4.01 -11.08
N GLN A 293 -3.32 -2.88 -11.77
CA GLN A 293 -4.41 -2.05 -12.26
C GLN A 293 -5.31 -2.79 -13.22
N VAL A 294 -4.73 -3.45 -14.23
CA VAL A 294 -5.50 -4.26 -15.17
C VAL A 294 -6.30 -5.34 -14.44
N ARG A 295 -5.68 -6.04 -13.49
CA ARG A 295 -6.35 -7.09 -12.70
C ARG A 295 -7.43 -6.54 -11.76
N ALA A 296 -7.20 -5.39 -11.13
CA ALA A 296 -8.18 -4.75 -10.26
C ALA A 296 -9.41 -4.32 -11.07
N ASP A 297 -9.22 -3.73 -12.24
CA ASP A 297 -10.30 -3.34 -13.15
C ASP A 297 -11.10 -4.55 -13.65
N GLU A 298 -10.43 -5.67 -13.94
CA GLU A 298 -11.08 -6.93 -14.29
C GLU A 298 -11.94 -7.47 -13.15
N ILE A 299 -11.41 -7.49 -11.91
CA ILE A 299 -12.13 -7.95 -10.71
C ILE A 299 -13.34 -7.06 -10.43
N ILE A 300 -13.17 -5.73 -10.50
CA ILE A 300 -14.25 -4.76 -10.29
C ILE A 300 -15.33 -4.92 -11.38
N SER A 301 -14.92 -5.08 -12.63
CA SER A 301 -15.86 -5.30 -13.75
C SER A 301 -16.60 -6.62 -13.62
N ALA A 302 -15.92 -7.69 -13.18
CA ALA A 302 -16.53 -8.97 -12.89
C ALA A 302 -17.54 -8.89 -11.73
N ALA A 303 -17.23 -8.14 -10.67
CA ALA A 303 -18.13 -7.93 -9.54
C ALA A 303 -19.36 -7.09 -9.92
N LYS A 304 -19.18 -6.00 -10.68
CA LYS A 304 -20.30 -5.21 -11.25
C LYS A 304 -21.21 -6.09 -12.10
N PHE A 305 -20.63 -6.95 -12.95
CA PHE A 305 -21.39 -7.89 -13.78
C PHE A 305 -22.11 -8.96 -12.95
N ASN A 306 -21.46 -9.51 -11.92
CA ASN A 306 -22.06 -10.48 -11.01
C ASN A 306 -23.18 -9.86 -10.15
N ARG A 307 -23.16 -8.56 -9.90
CA ARG A 307 -24.27 -7.83 -9.24
C ARG A 307 -25.45 -7.60 -10.18
N LEU A 308 -25.19 -7.39 -11.46
CA LEU A 308 -26.22 -7.25 -12.49
C LEU A 308 -26.85 -8.61 -12.86
N LYS A 309 -26.07 -9.69 -12.79
CA LYS A 309 -26.58 -11.05 -12.84
C LYS A 309 -27.31 -11.29 -11.51
N LYS A 310 -28.65 -11.25 -11.49
CA LYS A 310 -29.43 -11.71 -10.32
C LYS A 310 -29.02 -13.16 -10.02
N SER A 311 -28.06 -13.37 -9.13
CA SER A 311 -27.71 -14.71 -8.66
C SER A 311 -28.87 -15.14 -7.78
N PHE A 312 -29.68 -16.06 -8.28
CA PHE A 312 -30.64 -16.74 -7.45
C PHE A 312 -29.86 -17.55 -6.41
N ASP A 313 -29.93 -17.14 -5.14
CA ASP A 313 -29.29 -17.90 -4.07
C ASP A 313 -30.10 -19.17 -3.79
N PHE A 314 -29.64 -20.27 -4.39
CA PHE A 314 -30.22 -21.60 -4.22
C PHE A 314 -30.24 -22.05 -2.75
N LYS A 315 -29.28 -21.59 -1.93
CA LYS A 315 -29.14 -22.03 -0.54
C LYS A 315 -30.19 -21.38 0.35
N ASP A 316 -30.42 -20.09 0.18
CA ASP A 316 -31.48 -19.38 0.90
C ASP A 316 -32.88 -19.76 0.40
N ALA A 317 -33.04 -19.96 -0.92
CA ALA A 317 -34.28 -20.55 -1.46
C ALA A 317 -34.56 -21.93 -0.87
N MET A 318 -33.53 -22.78 -0.73
CA MET A 318 -33.66 -24.11 -0.13
C MET A 318 -33.99 -24.05 1.37
N LYS A 319 -33.38 -23.13 2.16
CA LYS A 319 -33.76 -22.91 3.56
C LYS A 319 -35.22 -22.49 3.71
N ILE A 320 -35.72 -21.60 2.85
CA ILE A 320 -37.12 -21.17 2.86
C ILE A 320 -38.05 -22.35 2.57
N ILE A 321 -37.68 -23.22 1.62
CA ILE A 321 -38.45 -24.42 1.29
C ILE A 321 -38.43 -25.43 2.44
N MET A 322 -37.27 -25.68 3.05
CA MET A 322 -37.12 -26.55 4.22
C MET A 322 -37.93 -26.06 5.42
N SER A 323 -37.98 -24.75 5.66
CA SER A 323 -38.76 -24.16 6.76
C SER A 323 -40.28 -24.29 6.58
N LYS A 324 -40.75 -24.42 5.33
CA LYS A 324 -42.17 -24.51 4.98
C LYS A 324 -42.65 -25.95 4.78
N ASP A 325 -41.73 -26.91 4.73
CA ASP A 325 -41.94 -28.37 4.61
C ASP A 325 -43.01 -28.76 3.55
N ARG A 326 -42.89 -28.19 2.34
CA ARG A 326 -43.74 -28.52 1.19
C ARG A 326 -42.89 -28.97 0.01
N ALA A 327 -43.06 -30.22 -0.40
CA ALA A 327 -42.38 -30.80 -1.55
C ALA A 327 -42.79 -30.17 -2.89
N ASP A 328 -43.99 -29.60 -2.98
CA ASP A 328 -44.50 -28.96 -4.22
C ASP A 328 -43.68 -27.71 -4.61
N LEU A 329 -43.08 -27.00 -3.65
CA LEU A 329 -42.26 -25.82 -3.91
C LEU A 329 -40.91 -26.16 -4.54
N LEU A 330 -40.48 -27.42 -4.42
CA LEU A 330 -39.26 -27.94 -5.05
C LEU A 330 -39.43 -28.06 -6.57
N GLU A 331 -40.65 -28.20 -7.07
CA GLU A 331 -40.96 -28.17 -8.50
C GLU A 331 -40.49 -26.85 -9.14
N LEU A 332 -40.63 -25.71 -8.44
CA LEU A 332 -40.20 -24.40 -8.92
C LEU A 332 -38.67 -24.29 -9.12
N LEU A 333 -37.89 -25.10 -8.38
CA LEU A 333 -36.43 -25.20 -8.48
C LEU A 333 -35.99 -26.16 -9.60
N VAL A 334 -36.75 -27.24 -9.81
CA VAL A 334 -36.38 -28.33 -10.71
C VAL A 334 -36.88 -28.09 -12.14
N VAL A 335 -38.06 -27.49 -12.33
CA VAL A 335 -38.64 -27.21 -13.66
C VAL A 335 -37.73 -26.34 -14.56
N PRO A 336 -37.06 -25.28 -14.07
CA PRO A 336 -36.12 -24.49 -14.87
C PRO A 336 -34.87 -25.26 -15.33
N MET A 337 -34.45 -26.29 -14.59
CA MET A 337 -33.33 -27.16 -14.97
C MET A 337 -33.72 -28.18 -16.05
N LEU A 338 -34.99 -28.62 -16.06
CA LEU A 338 -35.49 -29.63 -17.00
C LEU A 338 -36.00 -29.03 -18.32
N ARG A 339 -36.38 -27.74 -18.34
CA ARG A 339 -36.73 -27.01 -19.57
C ARG A 339 -35.76 -25.85 -19.80
N LEU A 340 -34.59 -26.17 -20.35
CA LEU A 340 -33.66 -25.19 -20.93
C LEU A 340 -34.33 -24.49 -22.12
N ASN A 341 -35.16 -23.49 -21.85
CA ASN A 341 -35.64 -22.56 -22.86
C ASN A 341 -34.53 -21.52 -23.10
N THR A 342 -33.49 -21.94 -23.83
CA THR A 342 -32.40 -21.06 -24.27
C THR A 342 -32.95 -20.07 -25.28
N LYS A 343 -33.60 -19.00 -24.81
CA LYS A 343 -33.80 -17.82 -25.65
C LYS A 343 -32.42 -17.29 -26.00
N LYS A 344 -32.13 -17.09 -27.29
CA LYS A 344 -30.90 -16.45 -27.76
C LYS A 344 -30.71 -15.15 -26.97
N SER A 345 -29.77 -15.14 -26.03
CA SER A 345 -29.43 -13.96 -25.24
C SER A 345 -28.12 -13.40 -25.77
N PHE A 346 -28.12 -12.10 -26.08
CA PHE A 346 -26.94 -11.40 -26.54
C PHE A 346 -25.94 -11.26 -25.40
N ASP A 347 -24.71 -11.74 -25.57
CA ASP A 347 -23.65 -11.51 -24.60
C ASP A 347 -23.10 -10.08 -24.78
N VAL A 348 -23.52 -9.20 -23.88
CA VAL A 348 -23.13 -7.77 -23.88
C VAL A 348 -21.60 -7.62 -23.77
N LYS A 349 -20.88 -8.59 -23.20
CA LYS A 349 -19.42 -8.56 -23.09
C LYS A 349 -18.69 -8.70 -24.43
N ASN A 350 -19.34 -9.27 -25.44
CA ASN A 350 -18.74 -9.55 -26.73
C ASN A 350 -19.16 -8.56 -27.84
N ILE A 351 -19.86 -7.46 -27.50
CA ILE A 351 -20.29 -6.44 -28.47
C ILE A 351 -19.10 -5.81 -29.18
N ASP A 352 -18.04 -5.44 -28.46
CA ASP A 352 -16.83 -4.87 -29.06
C ASP A 352 -16.10 -5.88 -29.94
N LYS A 353 -16.09 -7.16 -29.53
CA LYS A 353 -15.50 -8.25 -30.32
C LYS A 353 -16.30 -8.53 -31.60
N LEU A 354 -17.62 -8.35 -31.58
CA LEU A 354 -18.50 -8.47 -32.74
C LEU A 354 -18.21 -7.45 -33.85
N LEU A 355 -17.71 -6.26 -33.50
CA LEU A 355 -17.31 -5.26 -34.49
C LEU A 355 -15.98 -5.60 -35.17
N THR A 356 -15.12 -6.37 -34.50
CA THR A 356 -13.81 -6.81 -35.02
C THR A 356 -13.82 -8.20 -35.67
N LEU A 357 -14.88 -8.98 -35.47
CA LEU A 357 -15.05 -10.27 -36.13
C LEU A 357 -15.25 -10.03 -37.64
N ARG A 358 -14.21 -10.32 -38.43
CA ARG A 358 -14.40 -10.56 -39.87
C ARG A 358 -15.41 -11.68 -39.98
N GLY A 359 -16.55 -11.41 -40.60
CA GLY A 359 -17.61 -12.39 -40.79
C GLY A 359 -17.00 -13.69 -41.30
N GLU A 360 -16.99 -14.72 -40.45
CA GLU A 360 -16.73 -16.06 -40.92
C GLU A 360 -17.78 -16.35 -41.98
N LYS A 361 -17.36 -16.90 -43.11
CA LYS A 361 -18.28 -17.36 -44.14
C LYS A 361 -19.27 -18.29 -43.42
N GLU A 362 -20.53 -17.89 -43.36
CA GLU A 362 -21.60 -18.78 -42.93
C GLU A 362 -21.54 -20.02 -43.84
N GLU A 363 -20.95 -21.10 -43.34
CA GLU A 363 -21.29 -22.42 -43.84
C GLU A 363 -22.75 -22.58 -43.50
N LYS A 364 -23.59 -22.54 -44.54
CA LYS A 364 -25.02 -22.81 -44.40
C LYS A 364 -25.13 -24.13 -43.65
N PRO A 365 -25.68 -24.15 -42.43
CA PRO A 365 -25.82 -25.40 -41.70
C PRO A 365 -26.60 -26.35 -42.60
N GLU A 366 -26.10 -27.57 -42.76
CA GLU A 366 -26.93 -28.64 -43.29
C GLU A 366 -28.19 -28.68 -42.45
N ILE A 367 -29.33 -28.47 -43.10
CA ILE A 367 -30.62 -28.67 -42.50
C ILE A 367 -30.69 -30.17 -42.24
N ILE A 368 -30.29 -30.60 -41.05
CA ILE A 368 -30.75 -31.87 -40.50
C ILE A 368 -32.26 -31.66 -40.37
N LYS A 369 -32.99 -32.04 -41.41
CA LYS A 369 -34.40 -32.34 -41.26
C LYS A 369 -34.41 -33.39 -40.18
N GLU A 370 -34.93 -33.06 -39.01
CA GLU A 370 -35.54 -34.08 -38.17
C GLU A 370 -36.50 -34.79 -39.11
N SER A 371 -36.11 -35.97 -39.58
CA SER A 371 -37.06 -36.96 -39.98
C SER A 371 -37.86 -37.24 -38.71
N ALA A 372 -38.90 -36.45 -38.48
CA ALA A 372 -40.12 -37.01 -37.95
C ALA A 372 -40.29 -38.29 -38.76
N GLU A 373 -40.34 -39.45 -38.09
CA GLU A 373 -40.74 -40.69 -38.73
C GLU A 373 -42.05 -40.36 -39.45
N GLN A 374 -41.95 -40.09 -40.75
CA GLN A 374 -43.11 -40.01 -41.61
C GLN A 374 -43.56 -41.46 -41.63
N THR A 375 -44.54 -41.77 -40.80
CA THR A 375 -45.26 -43.03 -40.88
C THR A 375 -45.71 -43.12 -42.33
N TYR A 376 -45.03 -43.98 -43.10
CA TYR A 376 -45.26 -44.10 -44.53
C TYR A 376 -46.58 -44.85 -44.64
N ILE A 377 -47.67 -44.11 -44.75
CA ILE A 377 -49.01 -44.69 -44.91
C ILE A 377 -49.05 -45.25 -46.32
N TYR A 378 -49.06 -46.57 -46.46
CA TYR A 378 -49.20 -47.23 -47.76
C TYR A 378 -50.57 -46.87 -48.37
N GLU A 379 -50.67 -46.84 -49.71
CA GLU A 379 -51.96 -46.57 -50.39
C GLU A 379 -53.08 -47.52 -49.90
N ASP A 380 -52.70 -48.75 -49.54
CA ASP A 380 -53.59 -49.76 -48.96
C ASP A 380 -54.17 -49.33 -47.60
N GLU A 381 -53.40 -48.65 -46.73
CA GLU A 381 -53.86 -48.19 -45.41
C GLU A 381 -54.79 -46.96 -45.52
N VAL A 382 -54.56 -46.09 -46.51
CA VAL A 382 -55.49 -44.98 -46.82
C VAL A 382 -56.82 -45.54 -47.28
N GLU A 383 -56.79 -46.57 -48.13
CA GLU A 383 -57.99 -47.17 -48.69
C GLU A 383 -58.73 -48.04 -47.68
N GLU A 384 -58.03 -48.75 -46.79
CA GLU A 384 -58.64 -49.38 -45.60
C GLU A 384 -59.29 -48.35 -44.67
N GLY A 385 -58.67 -47.19 -44.47
CA GLY A 385 -59.25 -46.09 -43.72
C GLY A 385 -60.57 -45.59 -44.30
N ARG A 386 -60.64 -45.46 -45.63
CA ARG A 386 -61.87 -45.09 -46.35
C ARG A 386 -62.94 -46.17 -46.29
N ILE A 387 -62.56 -47.43 -46.49
CA ILE A 387 -63.46 -48.59 -46.38
C ILE A 387 -64.03 -48.67 -44.97
N ARG A 388 -63.20 -48.49 -43.93
CA ARG A 388 -63.65 -48.47 -42.53
C ARG A 388 -64.64 -47.35 -42.24
N LEU A 389 -64.40 -46.14 -42.75
CA LEU A 389 -65.32 -45.02 -42.59
C LEU A 389 -66.66 -45.28 -43.31
N ASN A 390 -66.62 -45.87 -44.50
CA ASN A 390 -67.83 -46.25 -45.23
C ASN A 390 -68.63 -47.34 -44.50
N HIS A 391 -67.97 -48.36 -43.96
CA HIS A 391 -68.64 -49.38 -43.13
C HIS A 391 -69.24 -48.78 -41.86
N CYS A 392 -68.53 -47.86 -41.19
CA CYS A 392 -69.06 -47.18 -40.01
C CYS A 392 -70.30 -46.32 -40.37
N GLY A 393 -70.27 -45.65 -41.53
CA GLY A 393 -71.40 -44.92 -42.08
C GLY A 393 -72.61 -45.81 -42.39
N ILE A 394 -72.39 -46.98 -43.00
CA ILE A 394 -73.45 -47.96 -43.28
C ILE A 394 -74.05 -48.50 -41.98
N VAL A 395 -73.22 -48.85 -40.99
CA VAL A 395 -73.68 -49.33 -39.69
C VAL A 395 -74.49 -48.26 -38.96
N MET A 396 -74.05 -47.00 -38.99
CA MET A 396 -74.80 -45.86 -38.44
C MET A 396 -76.12 -45.63 -39.17
N ALA A 397 -76.17 -45.79 -40.49
CA ALA A 397 -77.40 -45.67 -41.27
C ALA A 397 -78.38 -46.81 -40.96
N LEU A 398 -77.89 -48.06 -40.86
CA LEU A 398 -78.68 -49.21 -40.44
C LEU A 398 -79.20 -49.05 -39.02
N LEU A 399 -78.37 -48.59 -38.08
CA LEU A 399 -78.79 -48.28 -36.71
C LEU A 399 -79.87 -47.18 -36.68
N ARG A 400 -79.74 -46.14 -37.50
CA ARG A 400 -80.75 -45.08 -37.64
C ARG A 400 -82.06 -45.61 -38.24
N LEU A 401 -82.00 -46.54 -39.19
CA LEU A 401 -83.19 -47.17 -39.77
C LEU A 401 -83.88 -48.09 -38.76
N LEU A 402 -83.11 -48.90 -38.02
CA LEU A 402 -83.62 -49.73 -36.91
C LEU A 402 -84.25 -48.89 -35.80
N TRP A 403 -83.66 -47.72 -35.50
CA TRP A 403 -84.25 -46.76 -34.57
C TRP A 403 -85.55 -46.17 -35.09
N LYS A 404 -85.64 -45.86 -36.39
CA LYS A 404 -86.88 -45.36 -37.02
C LYS A 404 -88.00 -46.40 -37.02
N GLU A 405 -87.71 -47.67 -37.25
CA GLU A 405 -88.71 -48.75 -37.19
C GLU A 405 -89.23 -48.96 -35.77
N LYS A 406 -88.36 -48.88 -34.75
CA LYS A 406 -88.78 -48.94 -33.34
C LYS A 406 -89.63 -47.76 -32.86
N THR A 407 -89.56 -46.60 -33.54
CA THR A 407 -90.43 -45.44 -33.27
C THR A 407 -91.70 -45.42 -34.12
N SER A 408 -91.88 -46.38 -35.03
CA SER A 408 -93.05 -46.49 -35.91
C SER A 408 -93.96 -47.69 -35.58
N THR A 409 -93.72 -48.34 -34.43
CA THR A 409 -94.65 -49.25 -33.74
C THR A 409 -95.04 -48.61 -32.42
#